data_AF-A0A6N0KUL8-F1
#
_entry.id   AF-A0A6N0KUL8-F1
#
_cell.length_a   1.000
_cell.length_b   1.000
_cell.length_c   1.000
_cell.angle_alpha   90.00
_cell.angle_beta   90.00
_cell.angle_gamma   90.00
#
_symmetry.space_group_name_H-M   'P 1'
#
loop_
_entity.id
_entity.type
_entity.pdbx_description
1 polymer ?
#
loop_
_entity_poly.entity_id
_entity_poly.type
_entity_poly.pdbx_seq_one_letter_code
_entity_poly.pdbx_strand_id
1 'polypeptide(L)'
;MLELASRQPGYLGVESVRGADGFGITVSYWDSEAAIRAWSRHAEHRDAQARGRRDWYAGFSARIARVEREYAFPAQPDTAQSPASS
;
A
#
# COMPACT_ATOMS: atom_id res chain seq x y z
N MET A 1 -3.55 8.80 3.11
CA MET A 1 -2.48 7.86 3.48
C MET A 1 -1.75 7.34 2.25
N LEU A 2 -2.37 6.51 1.41
CA LEU A 2 -1.75 5.96 0.20
C LEU A 2 -1.21 7.02 -0.77
N GLU A 3 -2.00 8.04 -1.10
CA GLU A 3 -1.58 9.12 -2.00
C GLU A 3 -0.41 9.97 -1.44
N LEU A 4 -0.24 10.01 -0.13
CA LEU A 4 0.88 10.71 0.52
C LEU A 4 2.13 9.81 0.56
N ALA A 5 1.94 8.50 0.75
CA ALA A 5 3.00 7.52 0.69
C ALA A 5 3.65 7.50 -0.71
N SER A 6 2.84 7.59 -1.77
CA SER A 6 3.33 7.57 -3.16
C SER A 6 4.20 8.76 -3.55
N ARG A 7 4.26 9.80 -2.72
CA ARG A 7 5.10 10.99 -2.92
C ARG A 7 6.40 10.94 -2.10
N GLN A 8 6.59 9.91 -1.29
CA GLN A 8 7.78 9.81 -0.45
C GLN A 8 8.96 9.24 -1.23
N PRO A 9 10.19 9.71 -0.97
CA PRO A 9 11.39 9.05 -1.45
C PRO A 9 11.42 7.58 -1.05
N GLY A 10 11.81 6.72 -1.99
CA GLY A 10 11.93 5.29 -1.78
C GLY A 10 10.63 4.49 -1.80
N TYR A 11 9.48 5.11 -2.09
CA TYR A 11 8.23 4.38 -2.33
C TYR A 11 8.28 3.65 -3.69
N LEU A 12 7.91 2.36 -3.68
CA LEU A 12 7.95 1.51 -4.88
C LEU A 12 6.57 1.09 -5.38
N GLY A 13 5.54 1.18 -4.53
CA GLY A 13 4.20 0.76 -4.90
C GLY A 13 3.36 0.34 -3.70
N VAL A 14 2.13 -0.06 -3.98
CA VAL A 14 1.20 -0.54 -2.95
C VAL A 14 0.20 -1.51 -3.53
N GLU A 15 -0.15 -2.49 -2.71
CA GLU A 15 -1.28 -3.38 -2.92
C GLU A 15 -2.25 -3.21 -1.75
N SER A 16 -3.55 -3.19 -2.06
CA SER A 16 -4.58 -3.08 -1.04
C SER A 16 -5.77 -3.96 -1.42
N VAL A 17 -6.22 -4.74 -0.46
CA VAL A 17 -7.44 -5.55 -0.56
C VAL A 17 -8.31 -5.27 0.65
N ARG A 18 -9.62 -5.14 0.41
CA ARG A 18 -10.62 -4.96 1.46
C ARG A 18 -11.70 -6.02 1.27
N GLY A 19 -11.93 -6.81 2.31
CA GLY A 19 -13.04 -7.75 2.40
C GLY A 19 -14.37 -7.02 2.68
N ALA A 20 -15.48 -7.66 2.31
CA ALA A 20 -16.82 -7.15 2.58
C ALA A 20 -17.17 -7.11 4.08
N ASP A 21 -16.44 -7.87 4.90
CA ASP A 21 -16.49 -7.87 6.37
C ASP A 21 -15.75 -6.68 7.01
N GLY A 22 -15.13 -5.82 6.21
CA GLY A 22 -14.36 -4.66 6.66
C GLY A 22 -12.89 -4.97 6.97
N PHE A 23 -12.48 -6.24 6.95
CA PHE A 23 -11.06 -6.59 7.09
C PHE A 23 -10.29 -6.08 5.87
N GLY A 24 -9.08 -5.55 6.08
CA GLY A 24 -8.28 -5.03 4.99
C GLY A 24 -6.79 -5.22 5.23
N ILE A 25 -6.08 -5.53 4.15
CA ILE A 25 -4.63 -5.59 4.12
C ILE A 25 -4.16 -4.51 3.16
N THR A 26 -3.14 -3.76 3.56
CA THR A 26 -2.43 -2.84 2.69
C THR A 26 -0.94 -3.10 2.85
N VAL A 27 -0.27 -3.40 1.75
CA VAL A 27 1.18 -3.66 1.68
C VAL A 27 1.79 -2.61 0.80
N SER A 28 2.56 -1.69 1.39
CA SER A 28 3.36 -0.71 0.66
C SER A 28 4.79 -1.19 0.53
N TYR A 29 5.37 -1.07 -0.66
CA TYR A 29 6.73 -1.48 -0.98
C TYR A 29 7.68 -0.28 -0.94
N TRP A 30 8.88 -0.50 -0.42
CA TRP A 30 9.87 0.55 -0.21
C TRP A 30 11.28 0.04 -0.52
N ASP A 31 12.15 0.92 -0.97
CA ASP A 31 13.55 0.59 -1.31
C ASP A 31 14.42 0.31 -0.08
N SER A 32 14.02 0.81 1.09
CA SER A 32 14.84 0.79 2.30
C SER A 32 14.01 0.95 3.56
N GLU A 33 14.49 0.36 4.64
CA GLU A 33 13.89 0.54 5.97
C GLU A 33 13.99 1.99 6.46
N ALA A 34 15.00 2.74 5.99
CA ALA A 34 15.14 4.16 6.28
C ALA A 34 13.99 4.99 5.68
N ALA A 35 13.61 4.73 4.43
CA ALA A 35 12.45 5.34 3.79
C ALA A 35 11.15 4.99 4.52
N ILE A 36 10.98 3.71 4.92
CA ILE A 36 9.85 3.27 5.75
C ILE A 36 9.79 4.06 7.05
N ARG A 37 10.90 4.21 7.78
CA ARG A 37 10.93 4.96 9.05
C ARG A 37 10.62 6.44 8.86
N ALA A 38 11.09 7.05 7.77
CA ALA A 38 10.75 8.44 7.43
C ALA A 38 9.24 8.58 7.20
N TRP A 39 8.64 7.65 6.45
CA TRP A 39 7.20 7.64 6.21
C TRP A 39 6.38 7.33 7.46
N SER A 40 6.70 6.28 8.24
CA SER A 40 5.94 5.88 9.45
C SER A 40 5.81 7.03 10.43
N ARG A 41 6.91 7.77 10.68
CA ARG A 41 6.89 8.95 11.56
C ARG A 41 5.93 10.02 11.06
N HIS A 42 5.90 10.26 9.74
CA HIS A 42 5.02 11.25 9.13
C HIS A 42 3.55 10.78 9.08
N ALA A 43 3.32 9.51 8.77
CA ALA A 43 2.01 8.89 8.69
C ALA A 43 1.34 8.76 10.07
N GLU A 44 2.06 8.24 11.07
CA GLU A 44 1.57 8.13 12.45
C GLU A 44 1.19 9.50 13.01
N HIS A 45 2.01 10.53 12.81
CA HIS A 45 1.68 11.88 13.26
C HIS A 45 0.42 12.43 12.57
N ARG A 46 0.29 12.26 11.25
CA ARG A 46 -0.87 12.77 10.51
C ARG A 46 -2.16 12.02 10.83
N ASP A 47 -2.10 10.69 10.91
CA ASP A 47 -3.29 9.87 11.16
C ASP A 47 -3.73 9.92 12.62
N ALA A 48 -2.79 9.95 13.59
CA ALA A 48 -3.11 10.13 15.00
C ALA A 48 -3.68 11.52 15.32
N GLN A 49 -3.22 12.56 14.60
CA GLN A 49 -3.79 13.91 14.71
C GLN A 49 -5.17 14.01 14.05
N ALA A 50 -5.39 13.35 12.91
CA ALA A 50 -6.66 13.41 12.20
C ALA A 50 -7.78 12.62 12.90
N ARG A 51 -7.43 11.54 13.59
CA ARG A 51 -8.39 10.60 14.18
C ARG A 51 -7.85 10.17 15.52
N GLY A 52 -8.17 10.97 16.54
CA GLY A 52 -7.69 10.80 17.90
C GLY A 52 -7.88 9.38 18.41
N ARG A 53 -6.82 8.57 18.30
CA ARG A 53 -6.35 7.44 19.10
C ARG A 53 -7.33 6.35 19.61
N ARG A 54 -8.64 6.48 19.43
CA ARG A 54 -9.67 5.69 20.13
C ARG A 54 -10.61 4.95 19.19
N ASP A 55 -10.86 5.48 18.00
CA ASP A 55 -11.99 5.02 17.19
C ASP A 55 -11.63 4.21 15.94
N TRP A 56 -10.36 4.21 15.49
CA TRP A 56 -10.12 3.87 14.09
C TRP A 56 -9.79 2.42 13.73
N TYR A 57 -9.43 1.58 14.69
CA TYR A 57 -9.32 0.15 14.45
C TYR A 57 -9.60 -0.59 15.75
N ALA A 58 -10.58 -1.50 15.76
CA ALA A 58 -10.77 -2.46 16.87
C ALA A 58 -9.47 -3.24 17.18
N GLY A 59 -8.58 -3.32 16.19
CA GLY A 59 -7.16 -3.60 16.32
C GLY A 59 -6.49 -3.53 14.95
N PHE A 60 -5.21 -3.19 14.88
CA PHE A 60 -4.40 -3.35 13.67
C PHE A 60 -3.00 -3.87 14.05
N SER A 61 -2.32 -4.47 13.08
CA SER A 61 -0.92 -4.87 13.22
C SER A 61 -0.13 -4.36 12.02
N ALA A 62 0.99 -3.70 12.28
CA ALA A 62 1.96 -3.33 11.25
C ALA A 62 3.14 -4.30 11.30
N ARG A 63 3.63 -4.70 10.13
CA ARG A 63 4.83 -5.54 9.99
C ARG A 63 5.74 -4.92 8.96
N ILE A 64 7.03 -4.84 9.29
CA ILE A 64 8.08 -4.47 8.35
C ILE A 64 8.80 -5.76 7.97
N ALA A 65 8.83 -6.06 6.68
CA ALA A 65 9.42 -7.29 6.16
C ALA A 65 10.29 -6.94 4.94
N ARG A 66 11.34 -7.75 4.73
CA ARG A 66 12.19 -7.67 3.55
C ARG A 66 11.70 -8.68 2.52
N VAL A 67 11.45 -8.21 1.31
CA VAL A 67 11.18 -9.10 0.17
C VAL A 67 12.52 -9.66 -0.30
N GLU A 68 12.73 -10.96 -0.12
CA GLU A 68 13.96 -11.61 -0.60
C GLU A 68 13.84 -12.06 -2.06
N ARG A 69 12.62 -12.39 -2.51
CA ARG A 69 12.30 -12.84 -3.86
C ARG A 69 10.85 -12.48 -4.21
N GLU A 70 10.62 -12.15 -5.47
CA GLU A 70 9.30 -11.96 -6.06
C GLU A 70 9.22 -12.76 -7.36
N TYR A 71 8.10 -13.45 -7.57
CA TYR A 71 7.80 -14.16 -8.81
C TYR A 71 6.47 -13.64 -9.34
N ALA A 72 6.47 -13.12 -10.56
CA ALA A 72 5.26 -12.65 -11.23
C ALA A 72 5.05 -13.41 -12.53
N PHE A 73 3.81 -13.86 -12.76
CA PHE A 73 3.39 -14.32 -14.08
C PHE A 73 2.60 -13.18 -14.72
N PRO A 74 3.07 -12.60 -15.83
CA PRO A 74 2.30 -11.57 -16.51
C PRO A 74 0.98 -12.20 -16.97
N ALA A 75 -0.15 -11.63 -16.55
CA ALA A 75 -1.42 -11.96 -17.17
C ALA A 75 -1.27 -11.62 -18.66
N GLN A 76 -1.57 -12.60 -19.52
CA GLN A 76 -1.53 -12.39 -20.95
C GLN A 76 -2.44 -11.20 -21.28
N PRO A 77 -1.97 -10.20 -22.06
CA PRO A 77 -2.80 -9.06 -22.40
C PRO A 77 -4.08 -9.59 -23.05
N ASP A 78 -5.22 -9.20 -22.48
CA ASP A 78 -6.55 -9.55 -22.99
C ASP A 78 -6.64 -9.09 -24.44
N THR A 79 -6.49 -10.02 -25.37
CA THR A 79 -6.41 -9.75 -26.81
C THR A 79 -7.80 -9.52 -27.41
N ALA A 80 -8.84 -9.42 -26.57
CA ALA A 80 -10.24 -9.37 -26.97
C ALA A 80 -10.80 -7.96 -27.23
N GLN A 81 -9.98 -6.92 -27.42
CA GLN A 81 -10.48 -5.61 -27.85
C GLN A 81 -9.55 -4.96 -28.90
N SER A 82 -9.53 -5.53 -30.11
CA SER A 82 -9.30 -4.71 -31.31
C SER A 82 -10.60 -3.97 -31.63
N PRO A 83 -10.64 -2.62 -31.61
CA PRO A 83 -11.73 -1.93 -32.25
C PRO A 83 -11.56 -2.11 -33.76
N ALA A 84 -12.61 -2.63 -34.40
CA ALA A 84 -12.75 -2.62 -35.85
C ALA A 84 -12.57 -1.17 -36.35
N SER A 85 -11.68 -1.01 -37.32
CA SER A 85 -11.48 0.22 -38.07
C SER A 85 -12.80 0.74 -38.62
N SER A 86 -13.05 2.05 -38.47
CA SER A 86 -13.79 2.90 -39.41
C SER A 86 -13.46 4.36 -39.11
#